data_AF-A0A8K0LYD5-F1
#
_entry.id   AF-A0A8K0LYD5-F1
#
_cell.length_a   1.000
_cell.length_b   1.000
_cell.length_c   1.000
_cell.angle_alpha   90.00
_cell.angle_beta   90.00
_cell.angle_gamma   90.00
#
_symmetry.space_group_name_H-M   'P 1'
#
loop_
_entity.id
_entity.type
_entity.pdbx_description
1 polymer ?
#
loop_
_entity_poly.entity_id
_entity_poly.type
_entity_poly.pdbx_seq_one_letter_code
_entity_poly.pdbx_strand_id
1 'polypeptide(L)'
;MSRQSRGIPLRHIPDDAGYRLIELPPELISLLESDTAPVLTLESSDTSALLKTPNKTYALRQKNTSNALMLLAPRPAPDFLEQAVAIVSTIRETVELEAVPDKAPSAVSGGLKSTGSKGKWHERFGKNR
;
A
#
# COMPACT_ATOMS: atom_id res chain seq x y z
N MET A 1 19.25 -30.27 35.54
CA MET A 1 18.11 -29.38 35.81
C MET A 1 17.82 -28.59 34.54
N SER A 2 16.92 -29.10 33.69
CA SER A 2 16.57 -28.48 32.40
C SER A 2 15.72 -27.24 32.66
N ARG A 3 16.17 -26.07 32.18
CA ARG A 3 15.36 -24.84 32.19
C ARG A 3 14.23 -25.03 31.18
N GLN A 4 13.02 -25.33 31.65
CA GLN A 4 11.82 -25.22 30.84
C GLN A 4 11.63 -23.73 30.51
N SER A 5 12.02 -23.35 29.30
CA SER A 5 11.71 -22.02 28.75
C SER A 5 10.20 -21.90 28.66
N ARG A 6 9.62 -21.07 29.54
CA ARG A 6 8.21 -20.69 29.55
C ARG A 6 7.94 -19.76 28.37
N GLY A 7 7.93 -20.32 27.16
CA GLY A 7 7.74 -19.59 25.91
C GLY A 7 6.28 -19.23 25.67
N ILE A 8 6.04 -18.15 24.93
CA ILE A 8 4.70 -17.79 24.47
C ILE A 8 4.30 -18.75 23.36
N PRO A 9 3.17 -19.49 23.48
CA PRO A 9 2.72 -20.38 22.43
C PRO A 9 2.32 -19.59 21.18
N LEU A 10 2.92 -19.97 20.05
CA LEU A 10 2.65 -19.41 18.72
C LEU A 10 1.88 -20.43 17.88
N ARG A 11 0.72 -20.05 17.36
CA ARG A 11 -0.12 -20.90 16.50
C ARG A 11 -0.35 -20.25 15.15
N HIS A 12 -0.38 -21.03 14.07
CA HIS A 12 -0.72 -20.52 12.75
C HIS A 12 -2.21 -20.74 12.47
N ILE A 13 -3.02 -19.68 12.53
CA ILE A 13 -4.47 -19.73 12.39
C ILE A 13 -4.89 -18.53 11.53
N PRO A 14 -4.79 -18.65 10.20
CA PRO A 14 -5.14 -17.56 9.27
C PRO A 14 -6.60 -17.17 9.42
N ASP A 15 -6.87 -15.88 9.25
CA ASP A 15 -8.23 -15.33 9.16
C ASP A 15 -8.56 -15.03 7.68
N ASP A 16 -9.85 -15.08 7.34
CA ASP A 16 -10.36 -14.82 5.99
C ASP A 16 -10.61 -13.32 5.73
N ALA A 17 -10.23 -12.45 6.68
CA ALA A 17 -10.38 -10.99 6.59
C ALA A 17 -9.57 -10.32 5.46
N GLY A 18 -8.58 -11.02 4.86
CA GLY A 18 -7.83 -10.51 3.71
C GLY A 18 -6.88 -9.34 4.04
N TYR A 19 -6.16 -9.42 5.15
CA TYR A 19 -5.25 -8.37 5.62
C TYR A 19 -4.21 -7.95 4.57
N ARG A 20 -4.00 -6.63 4.45
CA ARG A 20 -2.99 -5.99 3.60
C ARG A 20 -2.24 -4.93 4.39
N LEU A 21 -0.98 -4.71 4.07
CA LEU A 21 -0.16 -3.65 4.66
C LEU A 21 -0.03 -2.49 3.68
N ILE A 22 -0.30 -1.28 4.15
CA ILE A 22 -0.15 -0.04 3.40
C ILE A 22 0.94 0.80 4.08
N GLU A 23 1.91 1.27 3.30
CA GLU A 23 2.96 2.17 3.76
C GLU A 23 2.44 3.61 3.76
N LEU A 24 2.41 4.23 4.94
CA LEU A 24 1.85 5.56 5.13
C LEU A 24 2.95 6.63 5.09
N PRO A 25 2.86 7.61 4.17
CA PRO A 25 3.68 8.82 4.22
C PRO A 25 3.48 9.59 5.54
N PRO A 26 4.51 10.30 6.04
CA PRO A 26 4.44 11.03 7.31
C PRO A 26 3.24 11.98 7.41
N GLU A 27 2.88 12.65 6.32
CA GLU A 27 1.74 13.56 6.30
C GLU A 27 0.39 12.84 6.48
N LEU A 28 0.27 11.58 6.02
CA LEU A 28 -0.95 10.80 6.22
C LEU A 28 -1.04 10.25 7.63
N ILE A 29 0.09 9.91 8.24
CA ILE A 29 0.15 9.53 9.65
C ILE A 29 -0.35 10.70 10.50
N SER A 30 0.23 11.89 10.31
CA SER A 30 -0.21 13.09 11.04
C SER A 30 -1.68 13.45 10.82
N LEU A 31 -2.21 13.18 9.61
CA LEU A 31 -3.62 13.41 9.30
C LEU A 31 -4.54 12.42 10.04
N LEU A 32 -4.17 11.14 10.08
CA LEU A 32 -4.92 10.08 10.75
C LEU A 32 -4.85 10.17 12.28
N GLU A 33 -3.74 10.68 12.83
CA GLU A 33 -3.55 10.89 14.27
C GLU A 33 -4.13 12.22 14.77
N SER A 34 -4.62 13.09 13.88
CA SER A 34 -5.20 14.37 14.27
C SER A 34 -6.57 14.20 14.96
N ASP A 35 -6.92 15.13 15.85
CA ASP A 35 -8.22 15.15 16.56
C ASP A 35 -9.42 15.20 15.60
N THR A 36 -9.20 15.65 14.36
CA THR A 36 -10.21 15.73 13.29
C THR A 36 -9.84 14.82 12.11
N ALA A 37 -9.48 13.57 12.41
CA ALA A 37 -9.12 12.57 11.42
C ALA A 37 -10.20 12.47 10.31
N PRO A 38 -9.89 12.83 9.05
CA PRO A 38 -10.85 12.79 7.96
C PRO A 38 -11.10 11.36 7.50
N VAL A 39 -12.25 11.14 6.87
CA VAL A 39 -12.55 9.87 6.19
C VAL A 39 -11.70 9.78 4.92
N LEU A 40 -10.86 8.75 4.84
CA LEU A 40 -10.11 8.42 3.64
C LEU A 40 -10.97 7.55 2.72
N THR A 41 -10.90 7.78 1.41
CA THR A 41 -11.69 7.04 0.43
C THR A 41 -10.79 6.32 -0.57
N LEU A 42 -11.15 5.09 -0.90
CA LEU A 42 -10.51 4.28 -1.94
C LEU A 42 -11.41 4.28 -3.18
N GLU A 43 -10.86 4.72 -4.30
CA GLU A 43 -11.55 4.75 -5.58
C GLU A 43 -10.78 3.93 -6.61
N SER A 44 -11.50 3.21 -7.49
CA SER A 44 -10.88 2.56 -8.64
C SER A 44 -10.72 3.56 -9.79
N SER A 45 -9.55 3.56 -10.43
CA SER A 45 -9.33 4.21 -11.73
C SER A 45 -9.03 3.16 -12.81
N ASP A 46 -8.96 3.58 -14.08
CA ASP A 46 -8.69 2.70 -15.22
C ASP A 46 -7.39 1.89 -15.09
N THR A 47 -6.43 2.36 -14.30
CA THR A 47 -5.07 1.79 -14.23
C THR A 47 -4.62 1.40 -12.81
N SER A 48 -5.27 1.90 -11.77
CA SER A 48 -4.89 1.62 -10.36
C SER A 48 -5.99 2.03 -9.39
N ALA A 49 -5.92 1.52 -8.15
CA ALA A 49 -6.71 2.09 -7.05
C ALA A 49 -6.06 3.38 -6.55
N LEU A 50 -6.88 4.35 -6.15
CA LEU A 50 -6.47 5.66 -5.65
C LEU A 50 -6.97 5.82 -4.20
N LEU A 51 -6.08 6.28 -3.31
CA LEU A 51 -6.42 6.76 -1.99
C LEU A 51 -6.57 8.27 -2.04
N LYS A 52 -7.77 8.77 -1.80
CA LYS A 52 -8.04 10.21 -1.71
C LYS A 52 -8.06 10.66 -0.26
N THR A 53 -7.35 11.75 -0.02
CA THR A 53 -7.40 12.53 1.20
C THR A 53 -7.96 13.92 0.87
N PRO A 54 -8.33 14.74 1.87
CA PRO A 54 -8.87 16.07 1.61
C PRO A 54 -7.94 16.97 0.76
N ASN A 55 -6.63 16.70 0.81
CA ASN A 55 -5.62 17.58 0.22
C ASN A 55 -4.82 16.93 -0.91
N LYS A 56 -4.86 15.59 -1.05
CA LYS A 56 -3.98 14.85 -1.97
C LYS A 56 -4.62 13.56 -2.46
N THR A 57 -4.17 13.10 -3.62
CA THR A 57 -4.50 11.78 -4.17
C THR A 57 -3.24 10.93 -4.27
N TYR A 58 -3.31 9.68 -3.84
CA TYR A 58 -2.21 8.72 -3.92
C TYR A 58 -2.62 7.52 -4.75
N ALA A 59 -1.79 7.09 -5.71
CA ALA A 59 -1.96 5.83 -6.41
C ALA A 59 -1.39 4.68 -5.57
N LEU A 60 -2.16 3.60 -5.44
CA LEU A 60 -1.72 2.39 -4.74
C LEU A 60 -0.82 1.57 -5.66
N ARG A 61 0.39 1.26 -5.18
CA ARG A 61 1.37 0.41 -5.87
C ARG A 61 1.66 -0.82 -5.05
N GLN A 62 1.36 -1.99 -5.59
CA GLN A 62 1.74 -3.24 -4.95
C GLN A 62 3.24 -3.50 -5.16
N LYS A 63 3.92 -3.82 -4.06
CA LYS A 63 5.33 -4.18 -4.05
C LYS A 63 5.51 -5.53 -3.37
N ASN A 64 6.08 -6.48 -4.09
CA ASN A 64 6.37 -7.80 -3.54
C ASN A 64 7.62 -7.75 -2.66
N THR A 65 7.60 -8.53 -1.59
CA THR A 65 8.72 -8.69 -0.65
C THR A 65 9.30 -10.10 -0.78
N SER A 66 10.63 -10.22 -0.75
CA SER A 66 11.29 -11.54 -0.74
C SER A 66 11.10 -12.29 0.59
N ASN A 67 10.79 -11.54 1.65
CA ASN A 67 10.48 -12.06 2.98
C ASN A 67 8.97 -12.18 3.18
N ALA A 68 8.55 -13.11 4.03
CA ALA A 68 7.19 -13.21 4.50
C ALA A 68 7.02 -12.46 5.83
N LEU A 69 6.00 -11.60 5.91
CA LEU A 69 5.62 -10.87 7.11
C LEU A 69 4.44 -11.59 7.77
N MET A 70 4.64 -12.07 9.00
CA MET A 70 3.59 -12.74 9.76
C MET A 70 2.87 -11.72 10.64
N LEU A 71 1.58 -11.49 10.39
CA LEU A 71 0.73 -10.69 11.26
C LEU A 71 0.31 -11.50 12.46
N LEU A 72 0.56 -10.96 13.64
CA LEU A 72 0.31 -11.61 14.91
C LEU A 72 -0.86 -10.92 15.62
N ALA A 73 -1.82 -11.71 16.09
CA ALA A 73 -2.87 -11.23 16.97
C ALA A 73 -2.78 -11.92 18.32
N PRO A 74 -2.92 -11.19 19.44
CA PRO A 74 -3.09 -11.79 20.76
C PRO A 74 -4.33 -12.69 20.77
N ARG A 75 -4.24 -13.87 21.38
CA ARG A 75 -5.39 -14.77 21.55
C ARG A 75 -5.55 -15.14 23.02
N PRO A 76 -6.73 -14.95 23.62
CA PRO A 76 -7.00 -15.50 24.93
C PRO A 76 -7.03 -17.03 24.81
N ALA A 77 -6.16 -17.72 25.54
CA ALA A 77 -6.27 -19.17 25.71
C ALA A 77 -7.46 -19.47 26.65
N PRO A 78 -8.26 -20.53 26.38
CA PRO A 78 -9.42 -20.87 27.20
C PRO A 78 -9.03 -21.24 28.65
N ASP A 79 -7.79 -21.67 28.86
CA ASP A 79 -7.24 -21.95 30.18
C ASP A 79 -6.34 -20.77 30.60
N PHE A 80 -6.94 -19.86 31.35
CA PHE A 80 -6.31 -18.70 31.98
C PHE A 80 -4.93 -19.06 32.55
N LEU A 81 -3.87 -18.47 32.00
CA LEU A 81 -2.58 -18.10 32.61
C LEU A 81 -1.46 -17.86 31.57
N GLU A 82 -1.65 -18.30 30.31
CA GLU A 82 -0.67 -18.06 29.24
C GLU A 82 -1.26 -17.20 28.12
N GLN A 83 -0.67 -16.02 27.91
CA GLN A 83 -0.92 -15.22 26.71
C GLN A 83 -0.45 -16.04 25.50
N ALA A 84 -1.33 -16.31 24.56
CA ALA A 84 -0.99 -16.97 23.31
C ALA A 84 -1.01 -15.98 22.15
N VAL A 85 -0.24 -16.26 21.10
CA VAL A 85 -0.20 -15.44 19.89
C VAL A 85 -0.56 -16.31 18.70
N ALA A 86 -1.41 -15.79 17.82
CA ALA A 86 -1.76 -16.44 16.57
C ALA A 86 -1.21 -15.65 15.38
N ILE A 87 -0.62 -16.36 14.42
CA ILE A 87 -0.35 -15.82 13.08
C ILE A 87 -1.70 -15.80 12.35
N VAL A 88 -2.25 -14.60 12.15
CA VAL A 88 -3.55 -14.37 11.49
C VAL A 88 -3.43 -14.11 10.00
N SER A 89 -2.24 -13.73 9.53
CA SER A 89 -1.96 -13.58 8.10
C SER A 89 -0.46 -13.73 7.83
N THR A 90 -0.12 -14.21 6.64
CA THR A 90 1.25 -14.21 6.12
C THR A 90 1.27 -13.40 4.83
N ILE A 91 1.91 -12.23 4.89
CA ILE A 91 1.91 -11.22 3.83
C ILE A 91 3.24 -11.27 3.08
N ARG A 92 3.19 -11.25 1.75
CA ARG A 92 4.36 -11.25 0.84
C ARG A 92 4.41 -10.02 -0.07
N GLU A 93 3.53 -9.07 0.18
CA GLU A 93 3.38 -7.87 -0.61
C GLU A 93 2.90 -6.71 0.28
N THR A 94 3.46 -5.53 0.08
CA THR A 94 3.01 -4.28 0.69
C THR A 94 2.40 -3.40 -0.38
N VAL A 95 1.62 -2.41 0.05
CA VAL A 95 1.05 -1.38 -0.80
C VAL A 95 1.76 -0.07 -0.48
N GLU A 96 2.48 0.47 -1.46
CA GLU A 96 3.08 1.79 -1.39
C GLU A 96 2.10 2.84 -1.94
N LEU A 97 2.24 4.07 -1.45
CA LEU A 97 1.43 5.22 -1.86
C LEU A 97 2.29 6.20 -2.66
N GLU A 98 1.94 6.38 -3.94
CA GLU A 98 2.61 7.31 -4.84
C GLU A 98 1.75 8.56 -5.03
N ALA A 99 2.24 9.74 -4.66
CA ALA A 99 1.47 10.97 -4.81
C ALA A 99 1.19 11.25 -6.29
N VAL A 100 -0.09 11.36 -6.65
CA VAL A 100 -0.51 11.75 -7.98
C VAL A 100 -0.51 13.27 -8.03
N PRO A 101 0.22 13.90 -8.96
CA PRO A 101 0.12 15.35 -9.13
C PRO A 101 -1.31 15.70 -9.49
N ASP A 102 -1.91 16.65 -8.77
CA ASP A 102 -3.23 17.15 -9.10
C ASP A 102 -3.19 17.63 -10.55
N LYS A 103 -3.96 16.94 -11.39
CA LYS A 103 -4.17 17.37 -12.76
C LYS A 103 -4.84 18.73 -12.64
N ALA A 104 -4.09 19.82 -12.83
CA ALA A 104 -4.64 21.16 -12.96
C ALA A 104 -5.89 21.06 -13.86
N PRO A 105 -7.00 21.74 -13.51
CA PRO A 105 -8.23 21.65 -14.28
C PRO A 105 -7.84 21.87 -15.74
N SER A 106 -8.02 20.81 -16.53
CA SER A 106 -7.68 20.84 -17.94
C SER A 106 -8.53 21.95 -18.52
N ALA A 107 -7.90 23.09 -18.81
CA ALA A 107 -8.54 24.20 -19.47
C ALA A 107 -9.22 23.64 -20.72
N VAL A 108 -10.54 23.70 -20.70
CA VAL A 108 -11.46 23.75 -21.83
C VAL A 108 -10.99 22.94 -23.05
N SER A 109 -11.62 21.78 -23.25
CA SER A 109 -11.74 21.16 -24.56
C SER A 109 -12.27 22.19 -25.57
N GLY A 110 -11.37 22.76 -26.36
CA GLY A 110 -11.68 23.78 -27.35
C GLY A 110 -10.44 24.22 -28.13
N GLY A 111 -9.93 23.34 -28.99
CA GLY A 111 -8.98 23.73 -30.05
C GLY A 111 -7.72 22.88 -30.09
N LEU A 112 -7.69 21.91 -31.01
CA LEU A 112 -6.50 21.23 -31.49
C LEU A 112 -5.40 22.26 -31.82
N LYS A 113 -4.23 22.14 -31.19
CA LYS A 113 -2.96 22.59 -31.78
C LYS A 113 -2.05 21.37 -31.88
N SER A 114 -2.08 20.74 -33.06
CA SER A 114 -1.07 19.77 -33.46
C SER A 114 0.28 20.48 -33.55
N THR A 115 1.06 20.47 -32.47
CA THR A 115 2.48 20.83 -32.54
C THR A 115 3.21 19.60 -33.08
N GLY A 116 3.40 19.59 -34.39
CA GLY A 116 4.13 18.54 -35.09
C GLY A 116 5.52 18.34 -34.51
N SER A 117 5.75 17.18 -33.91
CA SER A 117 7.09 16.61 -33.75
C SER A 117 7.02 15.09 -33.75
N LYS A 118 6.43 14.55 -34.82
CA LYS A 118 6.65 13.15 -35.22
C LYS A 118 7.94 13.10 -36.04
N GLY A 119 9.07 12.89 -35.38
CA GLY A 119 10.31 12.62 -36.10
C GLY A 119 11.55 13.04 -35.31
N LYS A 120 12.05 12.14 -34.46
CA LYS A 120 13.46 12.16 -34.01
C LYS A 120 13.90 10.92 -33.22
N TRP A 121 13.05 9.89 -33.10
CA TRP A 121 13.46 8.63 -32.47
C TRP A 121 14.07 7.64 -33.46
N HIS A 122 13.54 7.57 -34.70
CA HIS A 122 13.99 6.59 -35.70
C HIS A 122 15.35 6.93 -36.36
N GLU A 123 15.88 8.15 -36.21
CA GLU A 123 17.20 8.52 -36.77
C GLU A 123 18.38 8.09 -35.90
N ARG A 124 18.17 7.73 -34.62
CA ARG A 124 19.28 7.47 -33.68
C ARG A 124 19.88 6.06 -33.78
N PHE A 125 19.27 5.14 -34.53
CA PHE A 125 19.73 3.74 -34.60
C PHE A 125 19.98 3.21 -36.03
N GLY A 126 19.92 4.07 -37.06
CA GLY A 126 20.03 3.63 -38.46
C GLY A 126 21.39 3.82 -39.13
N LYS A 127 22.35 4.54 -38.52
CA LYS A 127 23.65 4.84 -39.12
C LYS A 127 24.77 3.99 -38.48
N ASN A 128 24.79 2.71 -38.82
CA ASN A 128 26.00 1.90 -38.94
C ASN A 128 25.61 0.54 -39.55
N ARG A 129 25.40 0.55 -40.86
CA ARG A 129 25.54 -0.60 -41.75
C ARG A 129 26.12 -0.09 -43.06
#